data_AF-A0A256BL46-F1
#
_entry.id   AF-A0A256BL46-F1
#
_cell.length_a   1.000
_cell.length_b   1.000
_cell.length_c   1.000
_cell.angle_alpha   90.00
_cell.angle_beta   90.00
_cell.angle_gamma   90.00
#
_symmetry.space_group_name_H-M   'P 1'
#
loop_
_entity.id
_entity.type
_entity.pdbx_description
1 polymer ?
#
loop_
_entity_poly.entity_id
_entity_poly.type
_entity_poly.pdbx_seq_one_letter_code
_entity_poly.pdbx_strand_id
1 'polypeptide(L)'
;MTKELISNGGNCLASAALLEGKQPLLWAFREKSLMPSDSGWRFFAATDTQTEIMDGKSILLVDINKIAELEPIVASIYWYPEGADFQLASKDGNKYFVYNDTFERVLPAVNAKDLPFETKAFQNHFELLAAQEEAKGFEHEVLQMSAEQVDMLKLLDLMHVQDTDQLSTTEIFMNAGLLLGFVGARNQAFHIDLNQNQVQDIARTMVDYFNLDVETATAYVHHYLTIKHDGRAIAEQQLLMYGNKMYEWVLEDNFLAIKNEYANLLMHHRKANML
;
A
#
# COMPACT_ATOMS: atom_id res chain seq x y z
N MET A 1 -28.05 -6.41 -23.04
CA MET A 1 -27.07 -7.43 -22.61
C MET A 1 -25.72 -6.94 -23.07
N THR A 2 -24.78 -6.75 -22.16
CA THR A 2 -23.39 -6.38 -22.46
C THR A 2 -22.78 -7.45 -23.36
N LYS A 3 -22.04 -7.06 -24.40
CA LYS A 3 -21.33 -8.02 -25.26
C LYS A 3 -20.14 -8.57 -24.48
N GLU A 4 -20.14 -9.88 -24.19
CA GLU A 4 -19.02 -10.54 -23.53
C GLU A 4 -17.89 -10.78 -24.56
N LEU A 5 -16.82 -10.00 -24.44
CA LEU A 5 -15.60 -10.10 -25.26
C LEU A 5 -14.48 -10.81 -24.51
N ILE A 6 -14.49 -10.76 -23.18
CA ILE A 6 -13.49 -11.34 -22.29
C ILE A 6 -14.22 -12.26 -21.30
N SER A 7 -14.24 -13.55 -21.61
CA SER A 7 -14.91 -14.55 -20.78
C SER A 7 -14.18 -14.73 -19.44
N ASN A 8 -14.94 -14.68 -18.34
CA ASN A 8 -14.42 -14.72 -16.97
C ASN A 8 -13.32 -13.65 -16.74
N GLY A 9 -13.50 -12.47 -17.34
CA GLY A 9 -12.52 -11.37 -17.30
C GLY A 9 -12.33 -10.71 -15.93
N GLY A 10 -13.25 -10.97 -15.00
CA GLY A 10 -13.28 -10.32 -13.69
C GLY A 10 -13.59 -8.82 -13.80
N ASN A 11 -13.24 -8.11 -12.73
CA ASN A 11 -13.41 -6.67 -12.61
C ASN A 11 -12.07 -5.95 -12.86
N CYS A 12 -12.14 -4.68 -13.25
CA CYS A 12 -11.01 -3.78 -13.37
C CYS A 12 -11.36 -2.45 -12.67
N LEU A 13 -10.34 -1.65 -12.35
CA LEU A 13 -10.54 -0.26 -11.95
C LEU A 13 -10.52 0.62 -13.20
N ALA A 14 -11.49 1.53 -13.31
CA ALA A 14 -11.54 2.48 -14.41
C ALA A 14 -11.98 3.86 -13.93
N SER A 15 -11.51 4.92 -14.58
CA SER A 15 -11.95 6.27 -14.24
C SER A 15 -13.40 6.52 -14.67
N ALA A 16 -14.10 7.35 -13.90
CA ALA A 16 -15.43 7.82 -14.22
C ALA A 16 -15.45 8.54 -15.58
N ALA A 17 -14.40 9.31 -15.92
CA ALA A 17 -14.32 10.04 -17.18
C ALA A 17 -14.33 9.11 -18.42
N LEU A 18 -13.64 7.96 -18.31
CA LEU A 18 -13.67 6.91 -19.32
C LEU A 18 -15.06 6.24 -19.39
N LEU A 19 -15.60 5.86 -18.22
CA LEU A 19 -16.87 5.13 -18.12
C LEU A 19 -18.07 5.93 -18.62
N GLU A 20 -18.05 7.24 -18.42
CA GLU A 20 -19.07 8.17 -18.94
C GLU A 20 -18.93 8.42 -20.45
N GLY A 21 -17.87 7.93 -21.09
CA GLY A 21 -17.60 8.13 -22.52
C GLY A 21 -17.27 9.57 -22.90
N LYS A 22 -16.92 10.42 -21.93
CA LYS A 22 -16.59 11.84 -22.17
C LYS A 22 -15.23 11.99 -22.85
N GLN A 23 -14.32 11.06 -22.61
CA GLN A 23 -12.94 11.07 -23.09
C GLN A 23 -12.52 9.66 -23.52
N PRO A 24 -11.66 9.53 -24.55
CA PRO A 24 -11.22 8.23 -25.03
C PRO A 24 -10.26 7.56 -24.05
N LEU A 25 -10.21 6.22 -24.08
CA LEU A 25 -9.16 5.44 -23.43
C LEU A 25 -7.79 5.89 -23.93
N LEU A 26 -6.86 6.14 -23.00
CA LEU A 26 -5.45 6.38 -23.33
C LEU A 26 -4.55 5.37 -22.62
N TRP A 27 -4.78 5.13 -21.34
CA TRP A 27 -3.86 4.34 -20.51
C TRP A 27 -4.49 3.02 -20.11
N ALA A 28 -3.73 1.93 -20.27
CA ALA A 28 -4.10 0.60 -19.81
C ALA A 28 -2.88 -0.06 -19.19
N PHE A 29 -2.93 -0.34 -17.89
CA PHE A 29 -1.86 -1.03 -17.20
C PHE A 29 -2.41 -2.08 -16.23
N ARG A 30 -1.55 -3.04 -15.86
CA ARG A 30 -1.93 -4.17 -15.01
C ARG A 30 -1.05 -4.25 -13.78
N GLU A 31 -1.68 -4.16 -12.62
CA GLU A 31 -1.03 -4.30 -11.32
C GLU A 31 -1.49 -5.57 -10.61
N LYS A 32 -0.88 -5.83 -9.45
CA LYS A 32 -1.33 -6.88 -8.55
C LYS A 32 -2.81 -6.69 -8.20
N SER A 33 -3.55 -7.78 -8.31
CA SER A 33 -4.98 -7.80 -7.99
C SER A 33 -5.22 -7.47 -6.51
N LEU A 34 -6.16 -6.57 -6.22
CA LEU A 34 -6.48 -6.15 -4.85
C LEU A 34 -7.44 -7.11 -4.12
N MET A 35 -8.20 -7.90 -4.88
CA MET A 35 -9.17 -8.87 -4.37
C MET A 35 -9.42 -9.98 -5.41
N PRO A 36 -10.01 -11.14 -5.06
CA PRO A 36 -10.16 -12.26 -6.01
C PRO A 36 -10.93 -11.96 -7.29
N SER A 37 -11.84 -10.98 -7.26
CA SER A 37 -12.59 -10.55 -8.44
C SER A 37 -11.88 -9.48 -9.27
N ASP A 38 -10.82 -8.87 -8.76
CA ASP A 38 -10.01 -7.89 -9.50
C ASP A 38 -9.06 -8.64 -10.45
N SER A 39 -9.04 -8.23 -11.71
CA SER A 39 -8.17 -8.78 -12.75
C SER A 39 -6.77 -8.18 -12.73
N GLY A 40 -6.59 -7.09 -11.97
CA GLY A 40 -5.37 -6.28 -11.94
C GLY A 40 -5.36 -5.15 -12.98
N TRP A 41 -6.27 -5.16 -13.96
CA TRP A 41 -6.31 -4.13 -15.00
C TRP A 41 -6.83 -2.79 -14.47
N ARG A 42 -6.21 -1.72 -14.97
CA ARG A 42 -6.52 -0.31 -14.72
C ARG A 42 -6.68 0.41 -16.06
N PHE A 43 -7.76 1.17 -16.22
CA PHE A 43 -8.06 1.87 -17.48
C PHE A 43 -8.39 3.34 -17.25
N PHE A 44 -7.65 4.24 -17.88
CA PHE A 44 -7.82 5.68 -17.71
C PHE A 44 -7.95 6.43 -19.04
N ALA A 45 -8.73 7.50 -18.99
CA ALA A 45 -8.99 8.39 -20.09
C ALA A 45 -7.81 9.32 -20.38
N ALA A 46 -7.79 9.89 -21.58
CA ALA A 46 -6.72 10.79 -22.02
C ALA A 46 -6.54 12.06 -21.19
N THR A 47 -7.57 12.48 -20.44
CA THR A 47 -7.54 13.68 -19.60
C THR A 47 -7.27 13.40 -18.13
N ASP A 48 -7.25 12.13 -17.72
CA ASP A 48 -7.06 11.79 -16.31
C ASP A 48 -5.65 12.17 -15.88
N THR A 49 -5.56 12.84 -14.74
CA THR A 49 -4.28 13.23 -14.14
C THR A 49 -3.91 12.33 -12.97
N GLN A 50 -2.61 12.23 -12.67
CA GLN A 50 -2.12 11.47 -11.52
C GLN A 50 -2.80 11.91 -10.21
N THR A 51 -3.04 13.21 -10.03
CA THR A 51 -3.71 13.76 -8.84
C THR A 51 -5.13 13.23 -8.69
N GLU A 52 -5.92 13.22 -9.76
CA GLU A 52 -7.31 12.72 -9.74
C GLU A 52 -7.37 11.19 -9.51
N ILE A 53 -6.37 10.47 -10.02
CA ILE A 53 -6.21 9.03 -9.81
C ILE A 53 -5.89 8.76 -8.33
N MET A 54 -4.95 9.51 -7.74
CA MET A 54 -4.52 9.36 -6.35
C MET A 54 -5.60 9.74 -5.34
N ASP A 55 -6.45 10.72 -5.66
CA ASP A 55 -7.55 11.13 -4.80
C ASP A 55 -8.69 10.07 -4.73
N GLY A 56 -8.66 9.05 -5.59
CA GLY A 56 -9.52 7.85 -5.55
C GLY A 56 -11.01 8.06 -5.79
N LYS A 57 -11.52 9.29 -5.67
CA LYS A 57 -12.95 9.66 -5.75
C LYS A 57 -13.57 9.42 -7.14
N SER A 58 -12.74 9.26 -8.17
CA SER A 58 -13.17 9.12 -9.56
C SER A 58 -12.83 7.76 -10.16
N ILE A 59 -12.46 6.76 -9.36
CA ILE A 59 -12.12 5.41 -9.83
C ILE A 59 -13.19 4.41 -9.37
N LEU A 60 -13.67 3.58 -10.30
CA LEU A 60 -14.75 2.62 -10.05
C LEU A 60 -14.30 1.20 -10.40
N LEU A 61 -14.67 0.24 -9.54
CA LEU A 61 -14.55 -1.18 -9.84
C LEU A 61 -15.71 -1.62 -10.74
N VAL A 62 -15.40 -2.12 -11.94
CA VAL A 62 -16.38 -2.48 -12.96
C VAL A 62 -16.00 -3.79 -13.65
N ASP A 63 -16.98 -4.50 -14.21
CA ASP A 63 -16.72 -5.63 -15.11
C ASP A 63 -15.88 -5.17 -16.31
N ILE A 64 -14.79 -5.87 -16.61
CA ILE A 64 -13.88 -5.50 -17.69
C ILE A 64 -14.56 -5.45 -19.07
N ASN A 65 -15.65 -6.19 -19.26
CA ASN A 65 -16.44 -6.14 -20.50
C ASN A 65 -17.14 -4.80 -20.70
N LYS A 66 -17.36 -4.00 -19.64
CA LYS A 66 -17.81 -2.60 -19.80
C LYS A 66 -16.76 -1.75 -20.51
N ILE A 67 -15.48 -1.98 -20.22
CA ILE A 67 -14.39 -1.30 -20.93
C ILE A 67 -14.27 -1.83 -22.35
N ALA A 68 -14.35 -3.15 -22.55
CA ALA A 68 -14.30 -3.74 -23.89
C ALA A 68 -15.49 -3.33 -24.78
N GLU A 69 -16.63 -2.95 -24.21
CA GLU A 69 -17.75 -2.36 -24.96
C GLU A 69 -17.42 -0.94 -25.46
N LEU A 70 -16.74 -0.13 -24.65
CA LEU A 70 -16.28 1.22 -25.02
C LEU A 70 -15.12 1.17 -26.02
N GLU A 71 -14.17 0.26 -25.80
CA GLU A 71 -12.96 0.10 -26.59
C GLU A 71 -12.62 -1.40 -26.80
N PRO A 72 -13.15 -2.03 -27.87
CA PRO A 72 -13.02 -3.47 -28.10
C PRO A 72 -11.60 -4.00 -28.20
N ILE A 73 -10.62 -3.16 -28.55
CA ILE A 73 -9.21 -3.58 -28.64
C ILE A 73 -8.64 -3.98 -27.27
N VAL A 74 -9.27 -3.61 -26.15
CA VAL A 74 -8.87 -4.05 -24.80
C VAL A 74 -8.85 -5.56 -24.66
N ALA A 75 -9.72 -6.28 -25.39
CA ALA A 75 -9.71 -7.74 -25.38
C ALA A 75 -8.38 -8.33 -25.91
N SER A 76 -7.63 -7.59 -26.74
CA SER A 76 -6.36 -8.07 -27.31
C SER A 76 -5.17 -7.99 -26.36
N ILE A 77 -5.33 -7.32 -25.21
CA ILE A 77 -4.26 -7.17 -24.22
C ILE A 77 -4.56 -7.90 -22.92
N TYR A 78 -5.77 -8.41 -22.71
CA TYR A 78 -6.22 -8.97 -21.42
C TYR A 78 -5.27 -10.02 -20.81
N TRP A 79 -4.65 -10.85 -21.65
CA TRP A 79 -3.78 -11.93 -21.21
C TRP A 79 -2.35 -11.51 -20.86
N TYR A 80 -1.96 -10.26 -21.12
CA TYR A 80 -0.66 -9.75 -20.73
C TYR A 80 -0.48 -9.79 -19.21
N PRO A 81 0.72 -10.11 -18.71
CA PRO A 81 0.95 -10.32 -17.28
C PRO A 81 0.88 -9.03 -16.47
N GLU A 82 0.89 -9.18 -15.14
CA GLU A 82 1.13 -8.06 -14.23
C GLU A 82 2.42 -7.33 -14.62
N GLY A 83 2.42 -6.00 -14.46
CA GLY A 83 3.49 -5.14 -14.93
C GLY A 83 3.30 -4.60 -16.35
N ALA A 84 2.26 -5.01 -17.06
CA ALA A 84 1.92 -4.42 -18.36
C ALA A 84 1.61 -2.92 -18.21
N ASP A 85 2.23 -2.06 -19.02
CA ASP A 85 1.94 -0.62 -19.07
C ASP A 85 1.88 -0.12 -20.51
N PHE A 86 0.66 0.18 -20.97
CA PHE A 86 0.36 0.48 -22.37
C PHE A 86 -0.35 1.81 -22.56
N GLN A 87 -0.08 2.41 -23.71
CA GLN A 87 -0.87 3.51 -24.26
C GLN A 87 -1.63 3.07 -25.51
N LEU A 88 -2.88 3.54 -25.65
CA LEU A 88 -3.66 3.36 -26.86
C LEU A 88 -3.25 4.42 -27.89
N ALA A 89 -2.67 3.96 -29.00
CA ALA A 89 -2.33 4.79 -30.15
C ALA A 89 -3.32 4.57 -31.30
N SER A 90 -3.34 5.51 -32.24
CA SER A 90 -4.13 5.41 -33.47
C SER A 90 -3.34 5.95 -34.66
N LYS A 91 -3.34 5.21 -35.76
CA LYS A 91 -2.77 5.64 -37.03
C LYS A 91 -3.70 5.27 -38.17
N ASP A 92 -4.06 6.27 -38.99
CA ASP A 92 -4.95 6.11 -40.14
C ASP A 92 -6.30 5.44 -39.79
N GLY A 93 -6.81 5.72 -38.57
CA GLY A 93 -8.05 5.15 -38.04
C GLY A 93 -7.90 3.75 -37.42
N ASN A 94 -6.73 3.12 -37.52
CA ASN A 94 -6.45 1.85 -36.87
C ASN A 94 -5.87 2.09 -35.48
N LYS A 95 -6.59 1.63 -34.46
CA LYS A 95 -6.13 1.65 -33.07
C LYS A 95 -5.22 0.47 -32.77
N TYR A 96 -4.23 0.68 -31.92
CA TYR A 96 -3.33 -0.36 -31.41
C TYR A 96 -2.69 0.11 -30.10
N PHE A 97 -2.34 -0.83 -29.24
CA PHE A 97 -1.56 -0.53 -28.05
C PHE A 97 -0.06 -0.43 -28.39
N VAL A 98 0.62 0.44 -27.66
CA VAL A 98 2.08 0.52 -27.61
C VAL A 98 2.54 0.41 -26.17
N TYR A 99 3.73 -0.14 -25.95
CA TYR A 99 4.36 -0.12 -24.64
C TYR A 99 4.72 1.31 -24.26
N ASN A 100 4.47 1.71 -23.01
CA ASN A 100 4.65 3.09 -22.55
C ASN A 100 6.12 3.53 -22.54
N ASP A 101 7.04 2.61 -22.28
CA ASP A 101 8.47 2.84 -22.15
C ASP A 101 9.21 2.93 -23.51
N THR A 102 8.81 2.10 -24.47
CA THR A 102 9.50 1.97 -25.76
C THR A 102 8.72 2.53 -26.94
N PHE A 103 7.41 2.77 -26.78
CA PHE A 103 6.45 3.07 -27.84
C PHE A 103 6.39 2.01 -28.96
N GLU A 104 6.99 0.84 -28.74
CA GLU A 104 6.88 -0.29 -29.67
C GLU A 104 5.48 -0.88 -29.61
N ARG A 105 5.04 -1.47 -30.73
CA ARG A 105 3.69 -2.01 -30.85
C ARG A 105 3.50 -3.25 -29.98
N VAL A 106 2.43 -3.26 -29.19
CA VAL A 106 1.94 -4.44 -28.48
C VAL A 106 1.23 -5.36 -29.48
N LEU A 107 1.63 -6.63 -29.51
CA LEU A 107 0.99 -7.61 -30.40
C LEU A 107 -0.28 -8.17 -29.72
N PRO A 108 -1.40 -8.31 -30.45
CA PRO A 108 -2.61 -8.93 -29.92
C PRO A 108 -2.38 -10.34 -29.38
N ALA A 109 -2.89 -10.63 -28.18
CA ALA A 109 -2.93 -11.97 -27.60
C ALA A 109 -4.37 -12.31 -27.18
N VAL A 110 -4.98 -13.33 -27.81
CA VAL A 110 -6.36 -13.74 -27.48
C VAL A 110 -6.41 -14.80 -26.38
N ASN A 111 -5.28 -15.42 -26.07
CA ASN A 111 -5.05 -16.25 -24.89
C ASN A 111 -3.58 -16.18 -24.44
N ALA A 112 -3.28 -16.71 -23.25
CA ALA A 112 -1.92 -16.69 -22.69
C ALA A 112 -0.85 -17.34 -23.57
N LYS A 113 -1.21 -18.29 -24.46
CA LYS A 113 -0.25 -18.93 -25.38
C LYS A 113 0.11 -18.07 -26.58
N ASP A 114 -0.68 -17.04 -26.87
CA ASP A 114 -0.45 -16.12 -27.98
C ASP A 114 0.46 -14.95 -27.57
N LEU A 115 0.87 -14.88 -26.31
CA LEU A 115 1.78 -13.85 -25.83
C LEU A 115 3.11 -13.91 -26.59
N PRO A 116 3.65 -12.75 -27.02
CA PRO A 116 4.81 -12.70 -27.90
C PRO A 116 6.13 -12.80 -27.11
N PHE A 117 6.30 -13.86 -26.31
CA PHE A 117 7.44 -14.08 -25.41
C PHE A 117 8.82 -13.99 -26.09
N GLU A 118 8.88 -14.31 -27.39
CA GLU A 118 10.11 -14.31 -28.20
C GLU A 118 10.46 -12.92 -28.76
N THR A 119 9.57 -11.92 -28.61
CA THR A 119 9.83 -10.59 -29.14
C THR A 119 10.65 -9.76 -28.17
N LYS A 120 11.64 -9.04 -28.71
CA LYS A 120 12.45 -8.11 -27.92
C LYS A 120 11.62 -7.05 -27.21
N ALA A 121 10.57 -6.53 -27.86
CA ALA A 121 9.69 -5.54 -27.25
C ALA A 121 9.01 -6.08 -25.98
N PHE A 122 8.52 -7.33 -26.02
CA PHE A 122 7.95 -7.99 -24.84
C PHE A 122 9.00 -8.22 -23.76
N GLN A 123 10.12 -8.86 -24.13
CA GLN A 123 11.21 -9.15 -23.20
C GLN A 123 11.73 -7.88 -22.54
N ASN A 124 12.09 -6.87 -23.33
CA ASN A 124 12.59 -5.60 -22.84
C ASN A 124 11.58 -4.92 -21.92
N HIS A 125 10.29 -4.87 -22.25
CA HIS A 125 9.30 -4.18 -21.40
C HIS A 125 9.21 -4.85 -20.02
N PHE A 126 9.06 -6.17 -19.98
CA PHE A 126 8.92 -6.89 -18.72
C PHE A 126 10.25 -7.07 -17.98
N GLU A 127 11.40 -7.05 -18.66
CA GLU A 127 12.74 -6.99 -18.06
C GLU A 127 13.11 -5.59 -17.56
N LEU A 128 12.78 -4.53 -18.29
CA LEU A 128 12.93 -3.13 -17.87
C LEU A 128 12.05 -2.87 -16.66
N LEU A 129 10.81 -3.36 -16.69
CA LEU A 129 9.92 -3.27 -15.56
C LEU A 129 10.44 -4.10 -14.38
N ALA A 130 10.88 -5.35 -14.60
CA ALA A 130 11.52 -6.14 -13.55
C ALA A 130 12.78 -5.46 -12.99
N ALA A 131 13.61 -4.85 -13.83
CA ALA A 131 14.79 -4.10 -13.40
C ALA A 131 14.44 -2.77 -12.71
N GLN A 132 13.34 -2.13 -13.10
CA GLN A 132 12.79 -0.95 -12.42
C GLN A 132 12.08 -1.32 -11.13
N GLU A 133 11.46 -2.50 -11.03
CA GLU A 133 10.90 -3.10 -9.82
C GLU A 133 11.98 -3.69 -8.93
N GLU A 134 13.15 -4.06 -9.45
CA GLU A 134 14.35 -4.45 -8.71
C GLU A 134 15.16 -3.22 -8.30
N ALA A 135 15.13 -2.11 -9.06
CA ALA A 135 15.76 -0.85 -8.68
C ALA A 135 14.89 -0.05 -7.71
N LYS A 136 13.57 0.04 -7.98
CA LYS A 136 12.58 0.36 -6.95
C LYS A 136 12.65 -0.67 -5.86
N GLY A 137 12.86 -1.94 -6.18
CA GLY A 137 13.07 -3.06 -5.26
C GLY A 137 14.30 -2.91 -4.39
N PHE A 138 15.35 -2.21 -4.84
CA PHE A 138 16.50 -1.88 -4.01
C PHE A 138 16.17 -0.71 -3.07
N GLU A 139 15.28 0.21 -3.49
CA GLU A 139 14.62 1.16 -2.58
C GLU A 139 13.51 0.48 -1.72
N HIS A 140 12.93 -0.64 -2.17
CA HIS A 140 11.78 -1.35 -1.61
C HIS A 140 12.18 -2.59 -0.79
N GLU A 141 13.44 -3.02 -0.83
CA GLU A 141 14.08 -4.04 -0.01
C GLU A 141 14.73 -3.36 1.20
N VAL A 142 15.01 -2.06 1.09
CA VAL A 142 15.04 -1.13 2.23
C VAL A 142 13.61 -0.94 2.83
N LEU A 143 12.53 -1.26 2.10
CA LEU A 143 11.11 -1.14 2.54
C LEU A 143 10.28 -2.45 2.39
N GLN A 144 10.80 -3.62 2.78
CA GLN A 144 9.95 -4.82 2.96
C GLN A 144 9.16 -4.66 4.27
N MET A 145 8.22 -3.73 4.26
CA MET A 145 7.40 -3.37 5.40
C MET A 145 5.95 -3.68 5.07
N SER A 146 5.25 -4.45 5.92
CA SER A 146 3.80 -4.60 5.79
C SER A 146 3.11 -3.22 5.87
N ALA A 147 1.86 -3.10 5.39
CA ALA A 147 1.13 -1.84 5.51
C ALA A 147 1.09 -1.34 6.96
N GLU A 148 1.01 -2.27 7.92
CA GLU A 148 1.15 -2.04 9.36
C GLU A 148 2.48 -1.40 9.70
N GLN A 149 3.58 -1.95 9.20
CA GLN A 149 4.92 -1.42 9.45
C GLN A 149 5.13 -0.04 8.85
N VAL A 150 4.57 0.23 7.67
CA VAL A 150 4.58 1.57 7.07
C VAL A 150 3.81 2.57 7.93
N ASP A 151 2.63 2.20 8.42
CA ASP A 151 1.83 3.06 9.30
C ASP A 151 2.53 3.30 10.65
N MET A 152 3.17 2.28 11.22
CA MET A 152 3.95 2.37 12.45
C MET A 152 5.18 3.27 12.29
N LEU A 153 5.90 3.18 11.16
CA LEU A 153 7.01 4.09 10.89
C LEU A 153 6.55 5.54 10.75
N LYS A 154 5.46 5.79 10.03
CA LYS A 154 4.89 7.14 9.93
C LYS A 154 4.52 7.68 11.32
N LEU A 155 3.92 6.84 12.17
CA LEU A 155 3.62 7.21 13.54
C LEU A 155 4.90 7.57 14.32
N LEU A 156 5.95 6.76 14.20
CA LEU A 156 7.23 7.03 14.85
C LEU A 156 7.87 8.33 14.34
N ASP A 157 7.87 8.58 13.04
CA ASP A 157 8.40 9.83 12.47
C ASP A 157 7.63 11.07 12.97
N LEU A 158 6.31 10.96 13.14
CA LEU A 158 5.50 12.02 13.73
C LEU A 158 5.83 12.27 15.21
N MET A 159 6.18 11.22 15.95
CA MET A 159 6.55 11.31 17.37
C MET A 159 7.98 11.81 17.58
N HIS A 160 8.93 11.43 16.71
CA HIS A 160 10.37 11.56 16.95
C HIS A 160 11.09 12.56 16.05
N VAL A 161 10.41 13.62 15.60
CA VAL A 161 10.85 14.58 14.55
C VAL A 161 12.31 15.09 14.68
N GLN A 162 12.95 15.11 15.87
CA GLN A 162 14.34 15.58 16.06
C GLN A 162 15.19 14.85 17.15
N ASP A 163 14.76 13.72 17.73
CA ASP A 163 15.29 13.27 19.04
C ASP A 163 15.61 11.76 19.19
N THR A 164 15.62 10.96 18.12
CA THR A 164 15.80 9.49 18.24
C THR A 164 17.10 9.09 18.95
N ASP A 165 18.20 9.83 18.73
CA ASP A 165 19.52 9.57 19.33
C ASP A 165 19.61 9.88 20.84
N GLN A 166 18.57 10.46 21.45
CA GLN A 166 18.57 10.90 22.86
C GLN A 166 17.60 10.11 23.76
N LEU A 167 16.92 9.10 23.24
CA LEU A 167 15.95 8.33 24.01
C LEU A 167 16.65 7.35 24.97
N SER A 168 16.18 7.33 26.22
CA SER A 168 16.56 6.29 27.19
C SER A 168 15.92 4.94 26.84
N THR A 169 16.51 3.85 27.35
CA THR A 169 15.97 2.49 27.21
C THR A 169 14.49 2.39 27.60
N THR A 170 14.08 3.09 28.67
CA THR A 170 12.67 3.10 29.10
C THR A 170 11.77 3.85 28.13
N GLU A 171 12.22 4.96 27.54
CA GLU A 171 11.43 5.70 26.54
C GLU A 171 11.28 4.89 25.25
N ILE A 172 12.31 4.15 24.84
CA ILE A 172 12.21 3.19 23.74
C ILE A 172 11.22 2.07 24.11
N PHE A 173 11.29 1.51 25.32
CA PHE A 173 10.33 0.51 25.80
C PHE A 173 8.87 0.98 25.77
N MET A 174 8.60 2.25 26.08
CA MET A 174 7.25 2.83 26.01
C MET A 174 6.68 2.81 24.58
N ASN A 175 7.54 2.98 23.56
CA ASN A 175 7.12 2.96 22.16
C ASN A 175 6.55 1.59 21.74
N ALA A 176 7.04 0.48 22.31
CA ALA A 176 6.47 -0.84 22.04
C ALA A 176 4.98 -0.94 22.46
N GLY A 177 4.62 -0.33 23.59
CA GLY A 177 3.23 -0.24 24.05
C GLY A 177 2.37 0.65 23.14
N LEU A 178 2.91 1.80 22.70
CA LEU A 178 2.20 2.69 21.77
C LEU A 178 1.93 1.99 20.42
N LEU A 179 2.92 1.32 19.84
CA LEU A 179 2.76 0.58 18.59
C LEU A 179 1.78 -0.58 18.72
N LEU A 180 1.83 -1.34 19.82
CA LEU A 180 0.89 -2.44 20.05
C LEU A 180 -0.55 -1.92 20.20
N GLY A 181 -0.75 -0.81 20.92
CA GLY A 181 -2.05 -0.15 21.02
C GLY A 181 -2.57 0.36 19.68
N PHE A 182 -1.69 0.94 18.86
CA PHE A 182 -2.01 1.46 17.53
C PHE A 182 -2.44 0.34 16.57
N VAL A 183 -1.68 -0.76 16.49
CA VAL A 183 -2.04 -1.92 15.66
C VAL A 183 -3.33 -2.58 16.17
N GLY A 184 -3.51 -2.66 17.50
CA GLY A 184 -4.76 -3.16 18.09
C GLY A 184 -5.98 -2.33 17.67
N ALA A 185 -5.87 -1.00 17.67
CA ALA A 185 -6.91 -0.08 17.21
C ALA A 185 -7.28 -0.29 15.74
N ARG A 186 -6.26 -0.38 14.90
CA ARG A 186 -6.41 -0.66 13.47
C ARG A 186 -7.17 -1.98 13.26
N ASN A 187 -6.77 -3.03 13.96
CA ASN A 187 -7.40 -4.34 13.87
C ASN A 187 -8.87 -4.34 14.33
N GLN A 188 -9.20 -3.58 15.38
CA GLN A 188 -10.59 -3.41 15.83
C GLN A 188 -11.47 -2.79 14.76
N ALA A 189 -10.97 -1.80 14.00
CA ALA A 189 -11.71 -1.19 12.90
C ALA A 189 -12.07 -2.18 11.77
N PHE A 190 -11.31 -3.28 11.65
CA PHE A 190 -11.54 -4.33 10.65
C PHE A 190 -12.11 -5.63 11.24
N HIS A 191 -12.41 -5.68 12.54
CA HIS A 191 -12.84 -6.89 13.25
C HIS A 191 -11.85 -8.07 13.13
N ILE A 192 -10.55 -7.78 13.19
CA ILE A 192 -9.46 -8.77 13.09
C ILE A 192 -8.80 -8.94 14.45
N ASP A 193 -8.43 -10.18 14.80
CA ASP A 193 -7.60 -10.45 15.98
C ASP A 193 -6.11 -10.27 15.67
N LEU A 194 -5.35 -9.73 16.64
CA LEU A 194 -3.90 -9.59 16.52
C LEU A 194 -3.25 -10.97 16.32
N ASN A 195 -2.51 -11.14 15.23
CA ASN A 195 -1.84 -12.40 14.89
C ASN A 195 -0.31 -12.33 15.08
N GLN A 196 0.35 -13.49 15.03
CA GLN A 196 1.79 -13.61 15.26
C GLN A 196 2.64 -12.84 14.24
N ASN A 197 2.20 -12.71 12.99
CA ASN A 197 2.93 -11.93 12.00
C ASN A 197 2.89 -10.44 12.34
N GLN A 198 1.75 -9.92 12.80
CA GLN A 198 1.63 -8.53 13.26
C GLN A 198 2.48 -8.27 14.51
N VAL A 199 2.61 -9.25 15.41
CA VAL A 199 3.53 -9.16 16.57
C VAL A 199 4.99 -9.08 16.12
N GLN A 200 5.38 -9.91 15.13
CA GLN A 200 6.72 -9.87 14.54
C GLN A 200 6.97 -8.55 13.81
N ASP A 201 5.96 -8.01 13.14
CA ASP A 201 6.04 -6.74 12.43
C ASP A 201 6.31 -5.58 13.39
N ILE A 202 5.64 -5.53 14.54
CA ILE A 202 5.90 -4.52 15.59
C ILE A 202 7.34 -4.66 16.10
N ALA A 203 7.79 -5.88 16.40
CA ALA A 203 9.16 -6.11 16.88
C ALA A 203 10.21 -5.72 15.83
N ARG A 204 9.96 -6.00 14.55
CA ARG A 204 10.85 -5.60 13.45
C ARG A 204 10.88 -4.08 13.27
N THR A 205 9.75 -3.39 13.37
CA THR A 205 9.73 -1.92 13.36
C THR A 205 10.54 -1.32 14.50
N MET A 206 10.50 -1.94 15.69
CA MET A 206 11.33 -1.52 16.82
C MET A 206 12.84 -1.74 16.57
N VAL A 207 13.22 -2.87 15.94
CA VAL A 207 14.60 -3.14 15.51
C VAL A 207 15.07 -2.08 14.52
N ASP A 208 14.29 -1.85 13.47
CA ASP A 208 14.67 -0.99 12.36
C ASP A 208 14.74 0.48 12.77
N TYR A 209 13.78 0.97 13.58
CA TYR A 209 13.70 2.38 13.94
C TYR A 209 14.65 2.80 15.07
N PHE A 210 14.81 1.93 16.08
CA PHE A 210 15.59 2.25 17.28
C PHE A 210 16.96 1.55 17.32
N ASN A 211 17.33 0.83 16.25
CA ASN A 211 18.56 0.05 16.16
C ASN A 211 18.73 -0.93 17.34
N LEU A 212 17.64 -1.61 17.70
CA LEU A 212 17.62 -2.62 18.75
C LEU A 212 18.05 -3.99 18.21
N ASP A 213 18.56 -4.85 19.09
CA ASP A 213 18.65 -6.27 18.77
C ASP A 213 17.26 -6.93 18.79
N VAL A 214 17.11 -8.00 18.00
CA VAL A 214 15.84 -8.72 17.80
C VAL A 214 15.29 -9.30 19.10
N GLU A 215 16.16 -9.76 20.01
CA GLU A 215 15.75 -10.38 21.28
C GLU A 215 15.11 -9.33 22.20
N THR A 216 15.77 -8.16 22.35
CA THR A 216 15.25 -7.04 23.13
C THR A 216 13.92 -6.51 22.59
N ALA A 217 13.83 -6.28 21.28
CA ALA A 217 12.60 -5.79 20.66
C ALA A 217 11.43 -6.78 20.85
N THR A 218 11.68 -8.07 20.67
CA THR A 218 10.70 -9.14 20.90
C THR A 218 10.26 -9.19 22.36
N ALA A 219 11.19 -9.06 23.30
CA ALA A 219 10.88 -9.03 24.73
C ALA A 219 9.99 -7.84 25.12
N TYR A 220 10.20 -6.67 24.53
CA TYR A 220 9.39 -5.48 24.78
C TYR A 220 7.94 -5.70 24.34
N VAL A 221 7.73 -6.20 23.11
CA VAL A 221 6.38 -6.45 22.59
C VAL A 221 5.67 -7.54 23.41
N HIS A 222 6.36 -8.63 23.76
CA HIS A 222 5.77 -9.69 24.59
C HIS A 222 5.43 -9.25 26.01
N HIS A 223 6.18 -8.30 26.59
CA HIS A 223 5.82 -7.73 27.88
C HIS A 223 4.39 -7.15 27.82
N TYR A 224 4.10 -6.29 26.83
CA TYR A 224 2.78 -5.67 26.72
C TYR A 224 1.67 -6.68 26.38
N LEU A 225 1.96 -7.72 25.60
CA LEU A 225 0.99 -8.79 25.29
C LEU A 225 0.58 -9.61 26.51
N THR A 226 1.40 -9.67 27.56
CA THR A 226 1.19 -10.53 28.74
C THR A 226 0.69 -9.78 29.96
N ILE A 227 0.44 -8.47 29.84
CA ILE A 227 -0.08 -7.64 30.93
C ILE A 227 -1.44 -8.18 31.38
N LYS A 228 -1.59 -8.37 32.70
CA LYS A 228 -2.88 -8.74 33.30
C LYS A 228 -3.73 -7.49 33.56
N HIS A 229 -5.02 -7.61 33.33
CA HIS A 229 -6.01 -6.59 33.71
C HIS A 229 -6.39 -6.70 35.20
N ASP A 230 -5.40 -6.76 36.08
CA ASP A 230 -5.58 -6.93 37.54
C ASP A 230 -5.32 -5.65 38.35
N GLY A 231 -5.15 -4.51 37.66
CA GLY A 231 -4.94 -3.19 38.26
C GLY A 231 -3.49 -2.90 38.69
N ARG A 232 -2.52 -3.77 38.38
CA ARG A 232 -1.11 -3.56 38.77
C ARG A 232 -0.24 -2.90 37.70
N ALA A 233 -0.66 -2.95 36.43
CA ALA A 233 0.07 -2.42 35.27
C ALA A 233 -0.66 -1.23 34.64
N ILE A 234 -1.08 -0.26 35.48
CA ILE A 234 -1.93 0.87 35.05
C ILE A 234 -1.19 1.75 34.03
N ALA A 235 0.10 1.99 34.25
CA ALA A 235 0.91 2.84 33.36
C ALA A 235 1.08 2.18 31.98
N GLU A 236 1.34 0.88 31.95
CA GLU A 236 1.51 0.12 30.71
C GLU A 236 0.19 -0.02 29.94
N GLN A 237 -0.94 -0.17 30.64
CA GLN A 237 -2.27 -0.14 30.01
C GLN A 237 -2.58 1.23 29.40
N GLN A 238 -2.15 2.31 30.07
CA GLN A 238 -2.34 3.66 29.57
C GLN A 238 -1.57 3.89 28.26
N LEU A 239 -0.40 3.27 28.08
CA LEU A 239 0.34 3.29 26.82
C LEU A 239 -0.42 2.61 25.68
N LEU A 240 -1.07 1.47 25.94
CA LEU A 240 -1.93 0.82 24.93
C LEU A 240 -3.12 1.73 24.54
N MET A 241 -3.70 2.44 25.51
CA MET A 241 -4.79 3.39 25.27
C MET A 241 -4.33 4.60 24.45
N TYR A 242 -3.13 5.10 24.70
CA TYR A 242 -2.55 6.20 23.91
C TYR A 242 -2.21 5.78 22.49
N GLY A 243 -1.67 4.58 22.28
CA GLY A 243 -1.51 3.99 20.95
C GLY A 243 -2.83 3.92 20.19
N ASN A 244 -3.91 3.53 20.89
CA ASN A 244 -5.27 3.54 20.34
C ASN A 244 -5.71 4.93 19.87
N LYS A 245 -5.52 5.95 20.72
CA LYS A 245 -5.86 7.35 20.37
C LYS A 245 -5.00 7.91 19.23
N MET A 246 -3.75 7.51 19.15
CA MET A 246 -2.88 7.89 18.03
C MET A 246 -3.40 7.34 16.69
N TYR A 247 -3.98 6.14 16.67
CA TYR A 247 -4.62 5.61 15.46
C TYR A 247 -5.85 6.44 15.05
N GLU A 248 -6.72 6.80 15.99
CA GLU A 248 -7.85 7.70 15.72
C GLU A 248 -7.37 9.04 15.13
N TRP A 249 -6.33 9.64 15.71
CA TRP A 249 -5.79 10.92 15.21
C TRP A 249 -5.10 10.82 13.85
N VAL A 250 -4.54 9.66 13.48
CA VAL A 250 -4.06 9.43 12.11
C VAL A 250 -5.23 9.45 11.11
N LEU A 251 -6.39 8.88 11.45
CA LEU A 251 -7.56 8.90 10.58
C LEU A 251 -8.20 10.29 10.44
N GLU A 252 -7.98 11.17 11.43
CA GLU A 252 -8.49 12.55 11.46
C GLU A 252 -7.47 13.59 10.92
N ASP A 253 -6.31 13.15 10.43
CA ASP A 253 -5.17 14.01 10.06
C ASP A 253 -4.70 14.96 11.20
N ASN A 254 -4.91 14.56 12.47
CA ASN A 254 -4.60 15.37 13.65
C ASN A 254 -3.19 15.09 14.19
N PHE A 255 -2.19 15.32 13.35
CA PHE A 255 -0.79 15.04 13.66
C PHE A 255 -0.23 15.87 14.83
N LEU A 256 -0.81 17.05 15.08
CA LEU A 256 -0.43 17.90 16.20
C LEU A 256 -0.81 17.26 17.55
N ALA A 257 -1.94 16.56 17.63
CA ALA A 257 -2.34 15.85 18.84
C ALA A 257 -1.38 14.71 19.17
N ILE A 258 -0.98 13.92 18.16
CA ILE A 258 0.03 12.84 18.30
C ILE A 258 1.33 13.40 18.87
N LYS A 259 1.86 14.47 18.27
CA LYS A 259 3.11 15.10 18.70
C LYS A 259 3.02 15.62 20.13
N ASN A 260 1.93 16.30 20.48
CA ASN A 260 1.76 16.88 21.82
C ASN A 260 1.59 15.81 22.89
N GLU A 261 0.81 14.74 22.62
CA GLU A 261 0.59 13.66 23.57
C GLU A 261 1.91 12.93 23.86
N TYR A 262 2.68 12.62 22.81
CA TYR A 262 3.99 11.97 22.98
C TYR A 262 4.99 12.84 23.75
N ALA A 263 5.07 14.14 23.43
CA ALA A 263 5.93 15.07 24.15
C ALA A 263 5.56 15.20 25.65
N ASN A 264 4.27 15.23 25.97
CA ASN A 264 3.79 15.26 27.36
C ASN A 264 4.15 13.97 28.10
N LEU A 265 3.99 12.83 27.46
CA LEU A 265 4.33 11.52 28.01
C LEU A 265 5.83 11.43 28.37
N LEU A 266 6.71 11.84 27.47
CA LEU A 266 8.16 11.93 27.75
C LEU A 266 8.47 12.90 28.88
N MET A 267 7.84 14.08 28.90
CA MET A 267 8.03 15.05 29.97
C MET A 267 7.63 14.48 31.33
N HIS A 268 6.50 13.77 31.42
CA HIS A 268 6.03 13.14 32.65
C HIS A 268 6.99 12.05 33.13
N HIS A 269 7.45 11.19 32.22
CA HIS A 269 8.41 10.14 32.53
C HIS A 269 9.76 10.71 33.01
N ARG A 270 10.33 11.67 32.28
CA ARG A 270 11.59 12.33 32.64
C ARG A 270 11.51 13.01 34.01
N LYS A 271 10.40 13.69 34.32
CA LYS A 271 10.16 14.29 35.64
C LYS A 271 10.09 13.27 36.76
N ALA A 272 9.46 12.12 36.53
CA ALA A 272 9.36 11.06 37.52
C ALA A 272 10.74 10.43 37.85
N ASN A 273 11.65 10.36 36.88
CA ASN A 273 12.99 9.78 37.06
C ASN A 273 14.05 10.77 37.57
N MET A 274 13.73 12.07 37.68
CA MET A 274 14.59 13.09 38.30
C MET A 274 14.38 13.23 39.82
N LEU A 275 13.43 12.48 40.38
CA LEU A 275 13.08 12.43 41.80
C LEU A 275 13.59 11.13 42.42
#